data_AF-A0A060N5A9-F1
#
_entry.id   AF-A0A060N5A9-F1
#
_cell.length_a   1.000
_cell.length_b   1.000
_cell.length_c   1.000
_cell.angle_alpha   90.00
_cell.angle_beta   90.00
_cell.angle_gamma   90.00
#
_symmetry.space_group_name_H-M   'P 1'
#
loop_
_entity.id
_entity.type
_entity.pdbx_description
1 polymer ?
#
loop_
_entity_poly.entity_id
_entity_poly.type
_entity_poly.pdbx_seq_one_letter_code
_entity_poly.pdbx_strand_id
1 'polypeptide(L)'
;MARGPRHHLKRLNAPHHWMLSKLGGTFAPKPSHGPHGMKECLPLILILRNRLNYALNGREVTMIVKNRTIKIDGKIRTDTRYPVGFMDVLSIPRTKENFRLMYNTKRRFCLVPLTAEQAKFKLCKIEKRVLGTGAIPYIVTHDGRTIRYPHPELQANDTIKLNLETGKIVDFVKFDIGNTAMMIGGNGMGRVGVIVKREVHPGSFEIVHIKDAKGNTFTTRLNNVFVIGKGTETLVNLPLDKGIKKPLLQQVNETIKKNKMQKAGIQKASKISKTTTEKKVTPKAAVEKKEEQVEKIFKKYPKKQAAPKKFKGNKKVVPGKKIGKK
;
A
#
# COMPACT_ATOMS: atom_id res chain seq x y z
N MET A 1 -9.38 24.91 30.23
CA MET A 1 -10.81 25.30 30.24
C MET A 1 -11.54 24.58 29.11
N ALA A 2 -12.82 24.23 29.28
CA ALA A 2 -13.66 23.65 28.25
C ALA A 2 -14.43 24.77 27.51
N ARG A 3 -13.76 25.47 26.60
CA ARG A 3 -14.31 26.62 25.85
C ARG A 3 -14.13 26.45 24.32
N GLY A 4 -14.15 25.21 23.83
CA GLY A 4 -14.01 24.88 22.41
C GLY A 4 -12.89 23.87 22.09
N PRO A 5 -12.55 23.70 20.80
CA PRO A 5 -11.55 22.73 20.34
C PRO A 5 -10.16 22.97 20.95
N ARG A 6 -9.56 21.93 21.57
CA ARG A 6 -8.20 22.03 22.11
C ARG A 6 -7.16 22.00 20.99
N HIS A 7 -6.39 23.06 20.81
CA HIS A 7 -5.33 23.13 19.78
C HIS A 7 -4.03 22.39 20.14
N HIS A 8 -3.78 22.18 21.44
CA HIS A 8 -2.53 21.59 21.94
C HIS A 8 -2.71 20.12 22.37
N LEU A 9 -1.64 19.33 22.20
CA LEU A 9 -1.51 17.96 22.69
C LEU A 9 -0.31 17.86 23.63
N LYS A 10 -0.54 17.58 24.92
CA LYS A 10 0.53 17.29 25.88
C LYS A 10 1.21 15.97 25.51
N ARG A 11 2.54 15.89 25.63
CA ARG A 11 3.29 14.74 25.13
C ARG A 11 2.96 13.43 25.85
N LEU A 12 2.70 13.48 27.15
CA LEU A 12 2.27 12.32 27.94
C LEU A 12 0.97 11.69 27.41
N ASN A 13 0.10 12.50 26.79
CA ASN A 13 -1.19 12.06 26.24
C ASN A 13 -1.10 11.76 24.73
N ALA A 14 0.11 11.77 24.15
CA ALA A 14 0.31 11.41 22.75
C ALA A 14 0.13 9.88 22.55
N PRO A 15 -0.37 9.43 21.39
CA PRO A 15 -0.48 8.01 21.10
C PRO A 15 0.86 7.26 21.21
N HIS A 16 0.88 6.20 22.02
CA HIS A 16 2.10 5.47 22.38
C HIS A 16 2.86 4.88 21.17
N HIS A 17 2.15 4.54 20.08
CA HIS A 17 2.75 4.00 18.86
C HIS A 17 3.60 5.02 18.08
N TRP A 18 3.52 6.31 18.42
CA TRP A 18 4.42 7.34 17.89
C TRP A 18 5.85 7.22 18.42
N MET A 19 6.07 6.56 19.57
CA MET A 19 7.39 6.41 20.20
C MET A 19 8.08 7.75 20.52
N LEU A 20 7.35 8.70 21.12
CA LEU A 20 7.92 9.97 21.58
C LEU A 20 8.61 9.80 22.93
N SER A 21 9.80 10.39 23.10
CA SER A 21 10.50 10.40 24.40
C SER A 21 9.81 11.32 25.40
N LYS A 22 9.67 10.85 26.66
CA LYS A 22 9.02 11.59 27.76
C LYS A 22 9.64 12.97 27.99
N LEU A 23 10.97 13.06 27.92
CA LEU A 23 11.74 14.27 28.28
C LEU A 23 12.02 15.24 27.12
N GLY A 24 11.77 14.86 25.87
CA GLY A 24 12.10 15.71 24.71
C GLY A 24 11.18 16.93 24.48
N GLY A 25 10.60 17.50 25.53
CA GLY A 25 9.70 18.65 25.51
C GLY A 25 8.23 18.34 25.87
N THR A 26 7.56 19.31 26.49
CA THR A 26 6.21 19.22 27.10
C THR A 26 5.08 18.85 26.14
N PHE A 27 5.20 19.21 24.86
CA PHE A 27 4.16 19.03 23.85
C PHE A 27 4.55 18.00 22.78
N ALA A 28 3.52 17.41 22.17
CA ALA A 28 3.61 16.60 20.97
C ALA A 28 2.93 17.35 19.81
N PRO A 29 3.32 17.07 18.54
CA PRO A 29 2.61 17.64 17.40
C PRO A 29 1.17 17.09 17.38
N LYS A 30 0.19 17.94 17.66
CA LYS A 30 -1.21 17.58 17.45
C LYS A 30 -1.46 17.44 15.94
N PRO A 31 -1.97 16.32 15.43
CA PRO A 31 -2.33 16.17 14.03
C PRO A 31 -3.42 17.18 13.66
N SER A 32 -3.35 17.71 12.44
CA SER A 32 -4.44 18.48 11.83
C SER A 32 -5.65 17.57 11.57
N HIS A 33 -6.85 18.14 11.47
CA HIS A 33 -8.01 17.40 10.97
C HIS A 33 -7.77 17.04 9.50
N GLY A 34 -8.10 15.82 9.10
CA GLY A 34 -7.78 15.27 7.78
C GLY A 34 -8.27 13.82 7.64
N PRO A 35 -7.73 13.06 6.67
CA PRO A 35 -8.24 11.73 6.30
C PRO A 35 -8.32 10.70 7.44
N HIS A 36 -7.37 10.73 8.37
CA HIS A 36 -7.22 9.68 9.39
C HIS A 36 -7.33 10.24 10.81
N GLY A 37 -7.92 9.45 11.73
CA GLY A 37 -8.14 9.85 13.12
C GLY A 37 -6.85 10.09 13.92
N MET A 38 -6.91 10.93 14.96
CA MET A 38 -5.74 11.35 15.75
C MET A 38 -4.93 10.18 16.36
N LYS A 39 -5.59 9.06 16.67
CA LYS A 39 -4.97 7.84 17.23
C LYS A 39 -4.50 6.85 16.16
N GLU A 40 -4.89 7.06 14.89
CA GLU A 40 -4.73 6.12 13.77
C GLU A 40 -3.91 6.74 12.63
N CYS A 41 -3.20 7.83 12.93
CA CYS A 41 -2.29 8.50 12.02
C CYS A 41 -0.88 8.66 12.63
N LEU A 42 0.04 9.11 11.80
CA LEU A 42 1.38 9.58 12.14
C LEU A 42 1.57 10.95 11.46
N PRO A 43 1.67 12.05 12.22
CA PRO A 43 1.95 13.37 11.65
C PRO A 43 3.21 13.38 10.77
N LEU A 44 3.16 14.09 9.65
CA LEU A 44 4.28 14.18 8.70
C LEU A 44 5.61 14.60 9.37
N ILE A 45 5.56 15.51 10.35
CA ILE A 45 6.70 15.89 11.20
C ILE A 45 7.36 14.72 11.94
N LEU A 46 6.59 13.72 12.39
CA LEU A 46 7.13 12.54 13.06
C LEU A 46 7.71 11.53 12.06
N ILE A 47 7.19 11.48 10.83
CA ILE A 47 7.77 10.68 9.76
C ILE A 47 9.17 11.21 9.40
N LEU A 48 9.27 12.50 9.08
CA LEU A 48 10.52 13.10 8.61
C LEU A 48 11.61 13.15 9.69
N ARG A 49 11.24 13.53 10.92
CA ARG A 49 12.19 13.72 12.02
C ARG A 49 12.49 12.47 12.84
N ASN A 50 11.49 11.61 13.09
CA ASN A 50 11.58 10.49 14.04
C ASN A 50 11.52 9.08 13.40
N ARG A 51 11.42 8.99 12.06
CA ARG A 51 11.46 7.71 11.33
C ARG A 51 12.49 7.70 10.22
N LEU A 52 12.51 8.73 9.37
CA LEU A 52 13.46 8.89 8.26
C LEU A 52 14.73 9.66 8.64
N ASN A 53 14.67 10.44 9.72
CA ASN A 53 15.77 11.26 10.24
C ASN A 53 16.35 12.27 9.20
N TYR A 54 15.53 12.74 8.25
CA TYR A 54 15.90 13.78 7.28
C TYR A 54 15.87 15.21 7.87
N ALA A 55 15.44 15.34 9.11
CA ALA A 55 15.45 16.58 9.87
C ALA A 55 15.75 16.25 11.34
N LEU A 56 16.51 17.11 12.00
CA LEU A 56 16.82 17.07 13.43
C LEU A 56 15.71 17.74 14.24
N ASN A 57 15.18 18.86 13.75
CA ASN A 57 14.21 19.69 14.46
C ASN A 57 12.93 19.99 13.66
N GLY A 58 11.97 20.68 14.29
CA GLY A 58 10.70 21.04 13.65
C GLY A 58 10.79 22.18 12.62
N ARG A 59 11.84 23.00 12.66
CA ARG A 59 12.07 24.12 11.74
C ARG A 59 12.49 23.58 10.36
N GLU A 60 13.45 22.66 10.35
CA GLU A 60 13.89 21.93 9.14
C GLU A 60 12.75 21.15 8.49
N VAL A 61 11.95 20.43 9.27
CA VAL A 61 10.71 19.78 8.76
C VAL A 61 9.82 20.79 8.06
N THR A 62 9.65 21.98 8.65
CA THR A 62 8.82 23.04 8.05
C THR A 62 9.42 23.53 6.73
N MET A 63 10.75 23.70 6.65
CA MET A 63 11.44 24.05 5.40
C MET A 63 11.25 22.98 4.31
N ILE A 64 11.50 21.70 4.61
CA ILE A 64 11.35 20.59 3.65
C ILE A 64 9.92 20.52 3.09
N VAL A 65 8.93 20.64 3.98
CA VAL A 65 7.49 20.57 3.65
C VAL A 65 7.03 21.82 2.87
N LYS A 66 7.50 23.03 3.24
CA LYS A 66 7.18 24.28 2.53
C LYS A 66 7.83 24.38 1.15
N ASN A 67 8.97 23.73 0.94
CA ASN A 67 9.61 23.57 -0.37
C ASN A 67 8.81 22.67 -1.34
N ARG A 68 7.59 22.23 -0.98
CA ARG A 68 6.67 21.44 -1.83
C ARG A 68 7.25 20.10 -2.33
N THR A 69 8.32 19.61 -1.67
CA THR A 69 9.05 18.40 -2.07
C THR A 69 8.34 17.10 -1.71
N ILE A 70 7.35 17.13 -0.81
CA ILE A 70 6.71 15.95 -0.28
C ILE A 70 5.31 15.78 -0.87
N LYS A 71 5.05 14.58 -1.40
CA LYS A 71 3.75 14.15 -1.89
C LYS A 71 3.19 13.06 -0.98
N ILE A 72 1.92 13.18 -0.60
CA ILE A 72 1.15 12.13 0.06
C ILE A 72 -0.02 11.81 -0.86
N ASP A 73 -0.17 10.53 -1.22
CA ASP A 73 -1.14 10.06 -2.21
C ASP A 73 -1.07 10.83 -3.55
N GLY A 74 0.16 11.06 -4.03
CA GLY A 74 0.43 11.85 -5.24
C GLY A 74 0.24 13.37 -5.10
N LYS A 75 -0.46 13.86 -4.07
CA LYS A 75 -0.73 15.28 -3.84
C LYS A 75 0.33 15.92 -2.95
N ILE A 76 0.82 17.09 -3.35
CA ILE A 76 1.77 17.87 -2.53
C ILE A 76 1.09 18.31 -1.23
N ARG A 77 1.75 18.11 -0.09
CA ARG A 77 1.25 18.55 1.23
C ARG A 77 2.26 19.50 1.88
N THR A 78 1.77 20.67 2.30
CA THR A 78 2.56 21.76 2.91
C THR A 78 2.28 21.96 4.40
N ASP A 79 1.47 21.09 5.02
CA ASP A 79 1.22 21.04 6.46
C ASP A 79 2.11 19.98 7.12
N THR A 80 2.90 20.41 8.10
CA THR A 80 3.80 19.54 8.87
C THR A 80 3.05 18.62 9.83
N ARG A 81 1.80 18.95 10.17
CA ARG A 81 0.92 18.18 11.07
C ARG A 81 -0.11 17.34 10.33
N TYR A 82 0.00 17.22 9.00
CA TYR A 82 -0.92 16.42 8.19
C TYR A 82 -0.97 14.96 8.69
N PRO A 83 -2.17 14.40 8.95
CA PRO A 83 -2.32 13.04 9.44
C PRO A 83 -2.15 12.02 8.30
N VAL A 84 -0.95 11.46 8.17
CA VAL A 84 -0.71 10.31 7.29
C VAL A 84 -1.14 9.04 8.02
N GLY A 85 -1.98 8.20 7.42
CA GLY A 85 -2.51 7.00 8.07
C GLY A 85 -2.29 5.73 7.27
N PHE A 86 -3.06 4.70 7.62
CA PHE A 86 -2.86 3.35 7.09
C PHE A 86 -3.07 3.29 5.56
N MET A 87 -2.15 2.62 4.87
CA MET A 87 -2.07 2.44 3.41
C MET A 87 -1.75 3.68 2.57
N ASP A 88 -1.63 4.87 3.16
CA ASP A 88 -1.20 6.07 2.45
C ASP A 88 0.21 5.89 1.85
N VAL A 89 0.42 6.50 0.69
CA VAL A 89 1.72 6.49 -0.02
C VAL A 89 2.41 7.84 0.16
N LEU A 90 3.55 7.84 0.82
CA LEU A 90 4.47 8.97 0.92
C LEU A 90 5.51 8.86 -0.19
N SER A 91 5.64 9.91 -1.02
CA SER A 91 6.62 9.98 -2.10
C SER A 91 7.48 11.23 -1.96
N ILE A 92 8.79 11.07 -2.13
CA ILE A 92 9.78 12.14 -2.07
C ILE A 92 10.51 12.16 -3.43
N PRO A 93 10.01 12.91 -4.44
CA PRO A 93 10.56 12.87 -5.79
C PRO A 93 12.04 13.28 -5.88
N ARG A 94 12.54 14.10 -4.94
CA ARG A 94 13.94 14.53 -4.89
C ARG A 94 14.91 13.39 -4.57
N THR A 95 14.54 12.45 -3.71
CA THR A 95 15.33 11.25 -3.40
C THR A 95 14.89 10.04 -4.22
N LYS A 96 13.77 10.15 -4.97
CA LYS A 96 13.10 9.08 -5.73
C LYS A 96 12.57 7.93 -4.85
N GLU A 97 12.49 8.16 -3.54
CA GLU A 97 12.00 7.18 -2.58
C GLU A 97 10.47 7.24 -2.44
N ASN A 98 9.86 6.07 -2.27
CA ASN A 98 8.43 5.93 -2.00
C ASN A 98 8.24 4.98 -0.82
N PHE A 99 7.32 5.31 0.07
CA PHE A 99 7.01 4.55 1.28
C PHE A 99 5.51 4.37 1.42
N ARG A 100 5.06 3.18 1.84
CA ARG A 100 3.69 2.97 2.33
C ARG A 100 3.69 2.95 3.85
N LEU A 101 2.74 3.64 4.46
CA LEU A 101 2.56 3.57 5.91
C LEU A 101 1.72 2.32 6.28
N MET A 102 2.32 1.39 7.00
CA MET A 102 1.68 0.14 7.42
C MET A 102 1.92 -0.14 8.91
N TYR A 103 1.15 -1.05 9.50
CA TYR A 103 1.41 -1.54 10.86
C TYR A 103 2.42 -2.68 10.85
N ASN A 104 3.37 -2.65 11.79
CA ASN A 104 4.13 -3.84 12.16
C ASN A 104 3.44 -4.58 13.33
N THR A 105 3.69 -5.87 13.47
CA THR A 105 3.32 -6.82 14.54
C THR A 105 3.50 -6.31 15.97
N LYS A 106 4.36 -5.29 16.17
CA LYS A 106 4.55 -4.56 17.43
C LYS A 106 3.54 -3.40 17.65
N ARG A 107 2.44 -3.36 16.88
CA ARG A 107 1.38 -2.34 16.92
C ARG A 107 1.89 -0.91 16.71
N ARG A 108 2.80 -0.73 15.75
CA ARG A 108 3.48 0.54 15.45
C ARG A 108 3.48 0.81 13.96
N PHE A 109 3.38 2.08 13.57
CA PHE A 109 3.57 2.48 12.18
C PHE A 109 5.01 2.27 11.73
N CYS A 110 5.14 1.64 10.55
CA CYS A 110 6.37 1.34 9.85
C CYS A 110 6.24 1.87 8.40
N LEU A 111 7.33 2.42 7.87
CA LEU A 111 7.43 2.86 6.48
C LEU A 111 7.98 1.67 5.68
N VAL A 112 7.14 1.09 4.83
CA VAL A 112 7.54 0.00 3.92
C VAL A 112 8.01 0.64 2.61
N PRO A 113 9.26 0.45 2.18
CA PRO A 113 9.73 0.99 0.90
C PRO A 113 8.98 0.35 -0.28
N LEU A 114 8.67 1.17 -1.29
CA LEU A 114 7.94 0.80 -2.49
C LEU A 114 8.75 1.09 -3.76
N THR A 115 8.51 0.28 -4.80
CA THR A 115 8.88 0.64 -6.18
C THR A 115 7.96 1.73 -6.73
N ALA A 116 8.40 2.45 -7.76
CA ALA A 116 7.63 3.52 -8.38
C ALA A 116 6.26 3.06 -8.90
N GLU A 117 6.16 1.83 -9.43
CA GLU A 117 4.89 1.24 -9.90
C GLU A 117 3.90 1.02 -8.75
N GLN A 118 4.37 0.45 -7.63
CA GLN A 118 3.53 0.21 -6.45
C GLN A 118 3.12 1.51 -5.75
N ALA A 119 3.85 2.60 -5.97
CA ALA A 119 3.51 3.93 -5.47
C ALA A 119 2.38 4.63 -6.25
N LYS A 120 2.03 4.14 -7.46
CA LYS A 120 0.90 4.69 -8.25
C LYS A 120 -0.48 4.29 -7.73
N PHE A 121 -0.57 3.28 -6.87
CA PHE A 121 -1.83 2.81 -6.31
C PHE A 121 -1.79 2.69 -4.78
N LYS A 122 -2.96 2.68 -4.16
CA LYS A 122 -3.11 2.23 -2.78
C LYS A 122 -4.36 1.38 -2.61
N LEU A 123 -4.46 0.72 -1.45
CA LEU A 123 -5.68 0.02 -1.06
C LEU A 123 -6.52 0.91 -0.14
N CYS A 124 -7.83 0.92 -0.38
CA CYS A 124 -8.82 1.65 0.41
C CYS A 124 -9.96 0.70 0.82
N LYS A 125 -10.16 0.49 2.12
CA LYS A 125 -11.34 -0.24 2.62
C LYS A 125 -12.57 0.66 2.49
N ILE A 126 -13.69 0.09 2.05
CA ILE A 126 -14.99 0.75 2.05
C ILE A 126 -15.56 0.69 3.47
N GLU A 127 -15.89 1.85 4.04
CA GLU A 127 -16.62 1.94 5.31
C GLU A 127 -18.12 1.77 5.09
N LYS A 128 -18.66 2.47 4.08
CA LYS A 128 -20.08 2.45 3.75
C LYS A 128 -20.35 2.74 2.27
N ARG A 129 -21.43 2.17 1.76
CA ARG A 129 -22.04 2.48 0.46
C ARG A 129 -23.37 3.19 0.71
N VAL A 130 -23.61 4.27 -0.01
CA VAL A 130 -24.76 5.17 0.21
C VAL A 130 -25.28 5.65 -1.15
N LEU A 131 -26.60 5.86 -1.26
CA LEU A 131 -27.20 6.56 -2.39
C LEU A 131 -27.22 8.06 -2.11
N GLY A 132 -26.70 8.86 -3.04
CA GLY A 132 -26.71 10.31 -2.98
C GLY A 132 -27.97 10.92 -3.58
N THR A 133 -27.98 12.25 -3.70
CA THR A 133 -28.98 12.98 -4.48
C THR A 133 -29.01 12.46 -5.93
N GLY A 134 -30.19 12.41 -6.53
CA GLY A 134 -30.41 11.81 -7.85
C GLY A 134 -30.18 10.29 -7.90
N ALA A 135 -30.31 9.59 -6.77
CA ALA A 135 -30.07 8.15 -6.63
C ALA A 135 -28.65 7.68 -7.05
N ILE A 136 -27.68 8.59 -7.12
CA ILE A 136 -26.31 8.27 -7.56
C ILE A 136 -25.60 7.45 -6.47
N PRO A 137 -25.18 6.19 -6.72
CA PRO A 137 -24.43 5.43 -5.75
C PRO A 137 -23.03 6.00 -5.55
N TYR A 138 -22.62 6.09 -4.28
CA TYR A 138 -21.25 6.38 -3.91
C TYR A 138 -20.80 5.53 -2.71
N ILE A 139 -19.49 5.39 -2.59
CA ILE A 139 -18.83 4.74 -1.44
C ILE A 139 -17.96 5.74 -0.71
N VAL A 140 -17.84 5.52 0.60
CA VAL A 140 -16.91 6.24 1.48
C VAL A 140 -15.81 5.27 1.89
N THR A 141 -14.55 5.68 1.71
CA THR A 141 -13.38 4.89 2.12
C THR A 141 -12.85 5.31 3.49
N HIS A 142 -12.04 4.44 4.11
CA HIS A 142 -11.43 4.66 5.43
C HIS A 142 -10.51 5.90 5.51
N ASP A 143 -10.03 6.41 4.36
CA ASP A 143 -9.28 7.65 4.25
C ASP A 143 -10.15 8.85 3.84
N GLY A 144 -11.46 8.76 4.07
CA GLY A 144 -12.43 9.86 3.90
C GLY A 144 -12.69 10.26 2.45
N ARG A 145 -12.33 9.43 1.45
CA ARG A 145 -12.62 9.72 0.04
C ARG A 145 -14.03 9.26 -0.31
N THR A 146 -14.69 10.02 -1.17
CA THR A 146 -15.95 9.63 -1.80
C THR A 146 -15.70 9.26 -3.26
N ILE A 147 -16.14 8.06 -3.67
CA ILE A 147 -16.04 7.60 -5.06
C ILE A 147 -17.46 7.35 -5.56
N ARG A 148 -17.87 8.09 -6.60
CA ARG A 148 -19.18 7.96 -7.25
C ARG A 148 -19.14 6.86 -8.32
N TYR A 149 -20.31 6.28 -8.61
CA TYR A 149 -20.47 5.19 -9.58
C TYR A 149 -19.55 3.98 -9.32
N PRO A 150 -19.54 3.42 -8.08
CA PRO A 150 -18.86 2.16 -7.81
C PRO A 150 -19.53 0.99 -8.54
N HIS A 151 -18.77 -0.08 -8.81
CA HIS A 151 -19.32 -1.32 -9.37
C HIS A 151 -20.45 -1.88 -8.47
N PRO A 152 -21.57 -2.40 -9.02
CA PRO A 152 -22.72 -2.86 -8.24
C PRO A 152 -22.40 -3.95 -7.21
N GLU A 153 -21.36 -4.75 -7.42
CA GLU A 153 -20.92 -5.80 -6.50
C GLU A 153 -20.20 -5.31 -5.24
N LEU A 154 -19.77 -4.05 -5.19
CA LEU A 154 -18.97 -3.54 -4.05
C LEU A 154 -19.83 -3.33 -2.80
N GLN A 155 -19.45 -3.97 -1.70
CA GLN A 155 -20.12 -3.89 -0.41
C GLN A 155 -19.26 -3.17 0.65
N ALA A 156 -19.84 -2.94 1.84
CA ALA A 156 -19.09 -2.42 2.97
C ALA A 156 -18.08 -3.46 3.49
N ASN A 157 -16.93 -3.00 3.97
CA ASN A 157 -15.75 -3.77 4.38
C ASN A 157 -14.88 -4.37 3.26
N ASP A 158 -15.36 -4.38 2.01
CA ASP A 158 -14.53 -4.70 0.84
C ASP A 158 -13.35 -3.71 0.70
N THR A 159 -12.31 -4.13 -0.02
CA THR A 159 -11.13 -3.29 -0.28
C THR A 159 -10.93 -3.03 -1.76
N ILE A 160 -10.76 -1.76 -2.12
CA ILE A 160 -10.52 -1.28 -3.48
C ILE A 160 -9.03 -1.01 -3.69
N LYS A 161 -8.53 -1.36 -4.88
CA LYS A 161 -7.27 -0.86 -5.45
C LYS A 161 -7.53 0.45 -6.19
N LEU A 162 -7.14 1.56 -5.58
CA LEU A 162 -7.32 2.92 -6.10
C LEU A 162 -6.07 3.38 -6.85
N ASN A 163 -6.22 3.87 -8.08
CA ASN A 163 -5.16 4.60 -8.78
C ASN A 163 -5.07 6.03 -8.20
N LEU A 164 -3.89 6.44 -7.74
CA LEU A 164 -3.67 7.73 -7.08
C LEU A 164 -3.61 8.91 -8.04
N GLU A 165 -3.25 8.68 -9.31
CA GLU A 165 -3.19 9.71 -10.35
C GLU A 165 -4.60 10.07 -10.86
N THR A 166 -5.41 9.05 -11.19
CA THR A 166 -6.76 9.25 -11.76
C THR A 166 -7.88 9.31 -10.72
N GLY A 167 -7.64 8.82 -9.50
CA GLY A 167 -8.67 8.68 -8.47
C GLY A 167 -9.73 7.61 -8.77
N LYS A 168 -9.53 6.78 -9.81
CA LYS A 168 -10.47 5.73 -10.22
C LYS A 168 -10.13 4.37 -9.61
N ILE A 169 -11.14 3.52 -9.49
CA ILE A 169 -11.04 2.11 -9.10
C ILE A 169 -10.36 1.34 -10.23
N VAL A 170 -9.38 0.50 -9.91
CA VAL A 170 -8.69 -0.39 -10.87
C VAL A 170 -9.12 -1.85 -10.69
N ASP A 171 -9.18 -2.30 -9.44
CA ASP A 171 -9.55 -3.66 -9.04
C ASP A 171 -10.14 -3.58 -7.62
N PHE A 172 -10.78 -4.66 -7.16
CA PHE A 172 -11.29 -4.77 -5.81
C PHE A 172 -11.18 -6.21 -5.26
N VAL A 173 -11.29 -6.33 -3.95
CA VAL A 173 -11.24 -7.58 -3.19
C VAL A 173 -12.40 -7.59 -2.23
N LYS A 174 -13.25 -8.61 -2.33
CA LYS A 174 -14.40 -8.81 -1.44
C LYS A 174 -13.96 -9.27 -0.04
N PHE A 175 -14.73 -8.89 0.97
CA PHE A 175 -14.58 -9.37 2.34
C PHE A 175 -15.17 -10.78 2.51
N ASP A 176 -14.49 -11.76 1.92
CA ASP A 176 -14.88 -13.17 1.94
C ASP A 176 -13.88 -14.06 2.70
N ILE A 177 -14.36 -15.24 3.10
CA ILE A 177 -13.55 -16.31 3.67
C ILE A 177 -12.49 -16.76 2.64
N GLY A 178 -11.28 -17.06 3.11
CA GLY A 178 -10.13 -17.43 2.26
C GLY A 178 -9.26 -16.26 1.80
N ASN A 179 -9.73 -15.01 1.89
CA ASN A 179 -8.93 -13.84 1.53
C ASN A 179 -7.96 -13.42 2.65
N THR A 180 -6.81 -12.84 2.27
CA THR A 180 -5.78 -12.40 3.22
C THR A 180 -6.07 -10.99 3.71
N ALA A 181 -6.02 -10.79 5.03
CA ALA A 181 -6.31 -9.53 5.70
C ALA A 181 -5.21 -9.12 6.71
N MET A 182 -5.00 -7.81 6.84
CA MET A 182 -4.18 -7.19 7.87
C MET A 182 -5.04 -6.57 8.96
N MET A 183 -4.62 -6.70 10.21
CA MET A 183 -5.29 -6.08 11.36
C MET A 183 -4.87 -4.62 11.54
N ILE A 184 -5.85 -3.72 11.58
CA ILE A 184 -5.68 -2.30 11.85
C ILE A 184 -5.76 -1.98 13.35
N GLY A 185 -6.59 -2.72 14.12
CA GLY A 185 -6.93 -2.36 15.50
C GLY A 185 -6.76 -3.47 16.53
N GLY A 186 -6.87 -3.09 17.81
CA GLY A 186 -6.88 -4.00 18.96
C GLY A 186 -5.57 -4.76 19.22
N ASN A 187 -5.66 -5.88 19.94
CA ASN A 187 -4.51 -6.71 20.33
C ASN A 187 -3.76 -7.28 19.10
N GLY A 188 -4.50 -7.60 18.04
CA GLY A 188 -3.99 -8.19 16.80
C GLY A 188 -3.35 -7.22 15.81
N MET A 189 -3.41 -5.89 16.02
CA MET A 189 -2.89 -4.87 15.11
C MET A 189 -1.51 -5.21 14.52
N GLY A 190 -1.38 -5.11 13.19
CA GLY A 190 -0.17 -5.43 12.43
C GLY A 190 0.06 -6.93 12.19
N ARG A 191 -0.86 -7.82 12.58
CA ARG A 191 -0.87 -9.22 12.14
C ARG A 191 -1.50 -9.37 10.75
N VAL A 192 -1.08 -10.40 10.02
CA VAL A 192 -1.59 -10.75 8.68
C VAL A 192 -1.88 -12.24 8.60
N GLY A 193 -3.09 -12.58 8.20
CA GLY A 193 -3.53 -13.95 8.01
C GLY A 193 -4.74 -14.08 7.09
N VAL A 194 -5.14 -15.31 6.85
CA VAL A 194 -6.31 -15.67 6.03
C VAL A 194 -7.56 -15.67 6.91
N ILE A 195 -8.65 -15.08 6.42
CA ILE A 195 -9.97 -15.12 7.06
C ILE A 195 -10.50 -16.57 6.99
N VAL A 196 -10.80 -17.17 8.13
CA VAL A 196 -11.29 -18.56 8.23
C VAL A 196 -12.79 -18.61 8.48
N LYS A 197 -13.30 -17.79 9.42
CA LYS A 197 -14.72 -17.79 9.83
C LYS A 197 -15.15 -16.37 10.16
N ARG A 198 -16.37 -16.02 9.78
CA ARG A 198 -17.09 -14.81 10.20
C ARG A 198 -18.22 -15.24 11.12
N GLU A 199 -18.26 -14.68 12.32
CA GLU A 199 -19.32 -14.90 13.30
C GLU A 199 -20.16 -13.63 13.40
N VAL A 200 -21.40 -13.74 12.93
CA VAL A 200 -22.36 -12.64 12.89
C VAL A 200 -23.18 -12.66 14.18
N HIS A 201 -23.17 -11.55 14.91
CA HIS A 201 -23.95 -11.36 16.12
C HIS A 201 -24.91 -10.18 15.90
N PRO A 202 -26.19 -10.42 15.55
CA PRO A 202 -27.16 -9.35 15.34
C PRO A 202 -27.22 -8.39 16.53
N GLY A 203 -27.19 -7.09 16.26
CA GLY A 203 -27.17 -6.04 17.29
C GLY A 203 -25.84 -5.85 18.04
N SER A 204 -24.80 -6.64 17.74
CA SER A 204 -23.50 -6.58 18.41
C SER A 204 -22.33 -6.55 17.43
N PHE A 205 -21.09 -6.59 17.93
CA PHE A 205 -19.89 -6.59 17.09
C PHE A 205 -19.65 -7.97 16.50
N GLU A 206 -19.65 -8.07 15.17
CA GLU A 206 -19.20 -9.29 14.47
C GLU A 206 -17.74 -9.62 14.76
N ILE A 207 -17.46 -10.92 14.91
CA ILE A 207 -16.14 -11.47 15.22
C ILE A 207 -15.59 -12.21 13.98
N VAL A 208 -14.32 -11.99 13.67
CA VAL A 208 -13.63 -12.60 12.53
C VAL A 208 -12.48 -13.44 13.05
N HIS A 209 -12.47 -14.72 12.68
CA HIS A 209 -11.40 -15.67 12.98
C HIS A 209 -10.40 -15.71 11.85
N ILE A 210 -9.12 -15.55 12.20
CA ILE A 210 -8.02 -15.38 11.25
C ILE A 210 -6.88 -16.32 11.60
N LYS A 211 -6.26 -16.93 10.58
CA LYS A 211 -5.13 -17.84 10.71
C LYS A 211 -3.89 -17.22 10.07
N ASP A 212 -2.86 -16.93 10.88
CA ASP A 212 -1.55 -16.50 10.37
C ASP A 212 -0.92 -17.62 9.50
N ALA A 213 0.03 -17.27 8.63
CA ALA A 213 0.78 -18.24 7.81
C ALA A 213 1.56 -19.31 8.62
N LYS A 214 1.73 -19.14 9.94
CA LYS A 214 2.30 -20.16 10.86
C LYS A 214 1.26 -21.10 11.48
N GLY A 215 -0.02 -20.99 11.11
CA GLY A 215 -1.11 -21.76 11.71
C GLY A 215 -1.72 -21.17 12.97
N ASN A 216 -1.09 -20.16 13.60
CA ASN A 216 -1.63 -19.45 14.76
C ASN A 216 -2.97 -18.79 14.44
N THR A 217 -4.04 -19.20 15.12
CA THR A 217 -5.36 -18.56 15.04
C THR A 217 -5.49 -17.41 16.02
N PHE A 218 -6.36 -16.45 15.71
CA PHE A 218 -6.78 -15.36 16.60
C PHE A 218 -8.05 -14.70 16.08
N THR A 219 -8.72 -13.95 16.96
CA THR A 219 -9.98 -13.24 16.66
C THR A 219 -9.83 -11.72 16.74
N THR A 220 -10.61 -11.02 15.94
CA THR A 220 -10.79 -9.56 16.00
C THR A 220 -12.22 -9.16 15.63
N ARG A 221 -12.62 -7.92 15.97
CA ARG A 221 -13.88 -7.34 15.48
C ARG A 221 -13.76 -6.97 14.01
N LEU A 222 -14.84 -7.12 13.23
CA LEU A 222 -14.93 -6.79 11.80
C LEU A 222 -14.28 -5.44 11.42
N ASN A 223 -14.55 -4.37 12.18
CA ASN A 223 -14.03 -3.03 11.89
C ASN A 223 -12.49 -2.98 11.86
N ASN A 224 -11.82 -3.83 12.67
CA ASN A 224 -10.36 -3.91 12.75
C ASN A 224 -9.72 -4.72 11.62
N VAL A 225 -10.52 -5.36 10.76
CA VAL A 225 -10.07 -6.18 9.63
C VAL A 225 -9.99 -5.35 8.35
N PHE A 226 -8.90 -5.48 7.60
CA PHE A 226 -8.70 -4.85 6.30
C PHE A 226 -8.16 -5.88 5.32
N VAL A 227 -8.88 -6.14 4.23
CA VAL A 227 -8.48 -7.13 3.22
C VAL A 227 -7.34 -6.56 2.38
N ILE A 228 -6.27 -7.34 2.17
CA ILE A 228 -5.09 -6.90 1.41
C ILE A 228 -4.76 -7.80 0.22
N GLY A 229 -5.49 -8.91 0.05
CA GLY A 229 -5.14 -9.95 -0.92
C GLY A 229 -6.30 -10.87 -1.29
N LYS A 230 -6.27 -11.38 -2.53
CA LYS A 230 -7.17 -12.42 -3.04
C LYS A 230 -6.54 -13.78 -2.72
N GLY A 231 -7.27 -14.66 -2.02
CA GLY A 231 -6.68 -15.89 -1.49
C GLY A 231 -5.48 -15.61 -0.58
N THR A 232 -4.40 -16.38 -0.77
CA THR A 232 -3.10 -16.21 -0.08
C THR A 232 -2.20 -15.10 -0.65
N GLU A 233 -2.54 -14.52 -1.81
CA GLU A 233 -1.68 -13.54 -2.48
C GLU A 233 -2.00 -12.10 -2.06
N THR A 234 -1.00 -11.38 -1.55
CA THR A 234 -1.15 -9.98 -1.14
C THR A 234 -0.93 -9.02 -2.30
N LEU A 235 -1.86 -8.09 -2.54
CA LEU A 235 -1.75 -7.03 -3.57
C LEU A 235 -0.68 -5.97 -3.25
N VAL A 236 -0.05 -6.04 -2.08
CA VAL A 236 0.85 -5.02 -1.53
C VAL A 236 2.02 -5.64 -0.77
N ASN A 237 3.20 -5.03 -0.86
CA ASN A 237 4.37 -5.45 -0.08
C ASN A 237 4.08 -5.36 1.42
N LEU A 238 4.40 -6.44 2.15
CA LEU A 238 4.32 -6.48 3.61
C LEU A 238 5.60 -5.94 4.27
N PRO A 239 5.54 -5.48 5.55
CA PRO A 239 6.72 -5.24 6.37
C PRO A 239 7.59 -6.51 6.54
N LEU A 240 8.85 -6.35 6.96
CA LEU A 240 9.83 -7.44 7.07
C LEU A 240 9.35 -8.67 7.88
N ASP A 241 8.54 -8.43 8.92
CA ASP A 241 7.99 -9.51 9.77
C ASP A 241 6.82 -10.29 9.11
N LYS A 242 6.42 -9.93 7.88
CA LYS A 242 5.29 -10.50 7.11
C LYS A 242 3.95 -10.56 7.88
N GLY A 243 3.79 -9.74 8.91
CA GLY A 243 2.63 -9.77 9.81
C GLY A 243 2.61 -10.94 10.80
N ILE A 244 3.68 -11.73 10.93
CA ILE A 244 3.72 -12.90 11.80
C ILE A 244 4.22 -12.49 13.20
N LYS A 245 3.31 -12.36 14.17
CA LYS A 245 3.68 -12.03 15.56
C LYS A 245 4.31 -13.25 16.25
N LYS A 246 5.61 -13.16 16.53
CA LYS A 246 6.38 -14.18 17.27
C LYS A 246 6.04 -14.16 18.77
N PRO A 247 6.09 -15.30 19.50
CA PRO A 247 5.97 -15.33 20.95
C PRO A 247 7.11 -14.55 21.63
N LEU A 248 6.87 -14.06 22.86
CA LEU A 248 7.78 -13.14 23.55
C LEU A 248 9.19 -13.73 23.73
N LEU A 249 9.28 -14.98 24.20
CA LEU A 249 10.55 -15.68 24.40
C LEU A 249 11.39 -15.77 23.11
N GLN A 250 10.75 -16.06 21.96
CA GLN A 250 11.43 -16.06 20.66
C GLN A 250 11.94 -14.65 20.28
N GLN A 251 11.17 -13.59 20.55
CA GLN A 251 11.62 -12.21 20.29
C GLN A 251 12.81 -11.82 21.17
N VAL A 252 12.79 -12.21 22.45
CA VAL A 252 13.89 -11.96 23.40
C VAL A 252 15.15 -12.70 22.95
N ASN A 253 15.06 -13.99 22.67
CA ASN A 253 16.20 -14.81 22.22
C ASN A 253 16.79 -14.30 20.88
N GLU A 254 15.95 -13.91 19.92
CA GLU A 254 16.41 -13.27 18.67
C GLU A 254 17.09 -11.92 18.92
N THR A 255 16.62 -11.13 19.89
CA THR A 255 17.22 -9.83 20.24
C THR A 255 18.56 -10.01 20.95
N ILE A 256 18.66 -10.94 21.91
CA ILE A 256 19.92 -11.30 22.58
C ILE A 256 20.92 -11.81 21.53
N LYS A 257 20.51 -12.68 20.61
CA LYS A 257 21.37 -13.19 19.53
C LYS A 257 21.86 -12.07 18.60
N LYS A 258 20.98 -11.12 18.21
CA LYS A 258 21.37 -9.94 17.44
C LYS A 258 22.37 -9.06 18.18
N ASN A 259 22.12 -8.77 19.46
CA ASN A 259 22.99 -7.92 20.27
C ASN A 259 24.37 -8.58 20.49
N LYS A 260 24.42 -9.90 20.72
CA LYS A 260 25.68 -10.68 20.78
C LYS A 260 26.43 -10.62 19.44
N MET A 261 25.75 -10.83 18.32
CA MET A 261 26.35 -10.72 16.97
C MET A 261 26.90 -9.32 16.67
N GLN A 262 26.17 -8.26 17.05
CA GLN A 262 26.62 -6.87 16.89
C GLN A 262 27.84 -6.57 17.76
N LYS A 263 27.85 -7.00 19.03
CA LYS A 263 29.01 -6.85 19.93
C LYS A 263 30.24 -7.62 19.44
N ALA A 264 30.06 -8.74 18.76
CA ALA A 264 31.13 -9.54 18.16
C ALA A 264 31.66 -8.96 16.82
N GLY A 265 31.20 -7.78 16.39
CA GLY A 265 31.62 -7.16 15.11
C GLY A 265 31.10 -7.84 13.85
N ILE A 266 30.38 -8.97 13.97
CA ILE A 266 29.86 -9.75 12.84
C ILE A 266 28.66 -9.01 12.24
N GLN A 267 28.94 -8.10 11.31
CA GLN A 267 27.93 -7.60 10.40
C GLN A 267 27.40 -8.78 9.58
N LYS A 268 26.09 -9.03 9.65
CA LYS A 268 25.47 -9.93 8.68
C LYS A 268 25.65 -9.34 7.30
N ALA A 269 26.46 -9.98 6.47
CA ALA A 269 26.40 -9.78 5.03
C ALA A 269 24.92 -9.92 4.62
N SER A 270 24.33 -8.81 4.18
CA SER A 270 23.03 -8.86 3.55
C SER A 270 23.21 -9.67 2.28
N LYS A 271 22.67 -10.90 2.25
CA LYS A 271 22.37 -11.61 1.01
C LYS A 271 21.28 -10.81 0.28
N ILE A 272 21.69 -9.70 -0.33
CA ILE A 272 21.08 -9.19 -1.54
C ILE A 272 21.27 -10.33 -2.52
N SER A 273 20.18 -11.03 -2.83
CA SER A 273 20.15 -12.06 -3.87
C SER A 273 20.30 -11.39 -5.23
N LYS A 274 21.53 -10.98 -5.56
CA LYS A 274 21.94 -10.78 -6.94
C LYS A 274 21.89 -12.14 -7.62
N THR A 275 20.87 -12.32 -8.45
CA THR A 275 20.90 -13.17 -9.66
C THR A 275 21.96 -14.27 -9.66
N THR A 276 21.63 -15.41 -9.04
CA THR A 276 22.10 -16.68 -9.60
C THR A 276 21.11 -17.03 -10.69
N THR A 277 21.57 -16.99 -11.94
CA THR A 277 20.87 -17.56 -13.08
C THR A 277 20.82 -19.08 -12.90
N GLU A 278 19.79 -19.57 -12.21
CA GLU A 278 19.37 -20.95 -12.40
C GLU A 278 19.06 -21.13 -13.88
N LYS A 279 19.90 -21.92 -14.56
CA LYS A 279 19.61 -22.38 -15.91
C LYS A 279 18.25 -23.06 -15.86
N LYS A 280 17.23 -22.44 -16.47
CA LYS A 280 16.08 -23.19 -16.97
C LYS A 280 16.64 -24.21 -17.95
N VAL A 281 16.87 -25.43 -17.48
CA VAL A 281 16.97 -26.60 -18.35
C VAL A 281 15.58 -26.76 -18.94
N THR A 282 15.38 -26.19 -20.13
CA THR A 282 14.22 -26.51 -20.94
C THR A 282 14.31 -27.99 -21.31
N PRO A 283 13.28 -28.81 -21.00
CA PRO A 283 13.21 -30.14 -21.59
C PRO A 283 12.96 -29.96 -23.10
N LYS A 284 14.03 -30.01 -23.91
CA LYS A 284 13.97 -29.79 -25.36
C LYS A 284 12.87 -30.63 -26.04
N ALA A 285 12.67 -31.86 -25.58
CA ALA A 285 11.65 -32.80 -26.05
C ALA A 285 10.17 -32.34 -25.89
N ALA A 286 9.89 -31.26 -25.15
CA ALA A 286 8.54 -30.71 -24.98
C ALA A 286 8.21 -29.56 -25.94
N VAL A 287 9.21 -29.00 -26.63
CA VAL A 287 9.03 -27.92 -27.62
C VAL A 287 8.87 -28.53 -29.02
N GLU A 288 9.75 -29.46 -29.41
CA GLU A 288 9.65 -30.20 -30.68
C GLU A 288 8.26 -30.84 -30.87
N LYS A 289 7.73 -31.52 -29.83
CA LYS A 289 6.40 -32.15 -29.88
C LYS A 289 5.24 -31.15 -30.04
N LYS A 290 5.43 -29.87 -29.70
CA LYS A 290 4.43 -28.82 -29.97
C LYS A 290 4.61 -28.21 -31.35
N GLU A 291 5.85 -28.05 -31.81
CA GLU A 291 6.14 -27.55 -33.15
C GLU A 291 5.69 -28.54 -34.23
N GLU A 292 5.93 -29.85 -34.06
CA GLU A 292 5.39 -30.90 -34.93
C GLU A 292 3.85 -30.93 -34.97
N GLN A 293 3.17 -30.70 -33.82
CA GLN A 293 1.71 -30.62 -33.78
C GLN A 293 1.19 -29.39 -34.53
N VAL A 294 1.84 -28.24 -34.38
CA VAL A 294 1.49 -27.00 -35.11
C VAL A 294 1.74 -27.17 -36.61
N GLU A 295 2.84 -27.82 -37.02
CA GLU A 295 3.15 -28.05 -38.43
C GLU A 295 2.17 -29.06 -39.07
N LYS A 296 1.77 -30.12 -38.35
CA LYS A 296 0.72 -31.05 -38.77
C LYS A 296 -0.65 -30.35 -38.92
N ILE A 297 -0.97 -29.39 -38.04
CA ILE A 297 -2.18 -28.56 -38.16
C ILE A 297 -2.08 -27.62 -39.38
N PHE A 298 -0.92 -27.00 -39.63
CA PHE A 298 -0.73 -26.11 -40.79
C PHE A 298 -0.77 -26.86 -42.14
N LYS A 299 -0.21 -28.07 -42.22
CA LYS A 299 -0.31 -28.93 -43.43
C LYS A 299 -1.74 -29.40 -43.70
N LYS A 300 -2.62 -29.47 -42.68
CA LYS A 300 -4.04 -29.84 -42.83
C LYS A 300 -4.90 -28.75 -43.47
N TYR A 301 -4.43 -27.49 -43.53
CA TYR A 301 -5.16 -26.36 -44.11
C TYR A 301 -4.28 -25.58 -45.11
N PRO A 302 -4.14 -26.06 -46.36
CA PRO A 302 -3.40 -25.33 -47.38
C PRO A 302 -4.07 -23.98 -47.69
N LYS A 303 -3.33 -22.88 -47.47
CA LYS A 303 -3.80 -21.53 -47.81
C LYS A 303 -3.99 -21.41 -49.33
N LYS A 304 -5.20 -21.07 -49.78
CA LYS A 304 -5.44 -20.60 -51.16
C LYS A 304 -4.48 -19.43 -51.46
N GLN A 305 -3.70 -19.54 -52.53
CA GLN A 305 -2.77 -18.49 -52.95
C GLN A 305 -3.57 -17.26 -53.41
N ALA A 306 -3.29 -16.10 -52.81
CA ALA A 306 -3.86 -14.83 -53.22
C ALA A 306 -2.92 -14.15 -54.23
N ALA A 307 -3.43 -13.81 -55.42
CA ALA A 307 -2.64 -13.17 -56.47
C ALA A 307 -2.17 -11.75 -56.07
N PRO A 308 -0.98 -11.31 -56.52
CA PRO A 308 -0.40 -10.03 -56.10
C PRO A 308 -1.12 -8.82 -56.72
N LYS A 309 -1.63 -7.92 -55.86
CA LYS A 309 -2.18 -6.62 -56.30
C LYS A 309 -1.05 -5.63 -56.59
N LYS A 310 -1.03 -5.06 -57.80
CA LYS A 310 -0.08 -4.01 -58.22
C LYS A 310 -0.30 -2.72 -57.42
N PHE A 311 0.75 -2.21 -56.77
CA PHE A 311 0.75 -0.87 -56.16
C PHE A 311 0.89 0.21 -57.24
N LYS A 312 -0.02 1.19 -57.26
CA LYS A 312 0.20 2.49 -57.92
C LYS A 312 0.68 3.49 -56.87
N GLY A 313 1.83 4.13 -57.11
CA GLY A 313 2.45 5.06 -56.17
C GLY A 313 1.74 6.41 -56.12
N ASN A 314 1.87 7.11 -54.99
CA ASN A 314 1.45 8.50 -54.84
C ASN A 314 2.66 9.39 -54.51
N LYS A 315 2.66 10.61 -55.05
CA LYS A 315 3.85 11.47 -55.19
C LYS A 315 4.33 12.06 -53.87
N LYS A 316 5.66 12.22 -53.73
CA LYS A 316 6.29 13.08 -52.72
C LYS A 316 5.93 14.55 -52.98
N VAL A 317 5.55 15.28 -51.94
CA VAL A 317 5.46 16.76 -51.98
C VAL A 317 6.81 17.33 -51.53
N VAL A 318 7.35 18.27 -52.30
CA VAL A 318 8.62 18.97 -52.04
C VAL A 318 8.31 20.42 -51.60
N PRO A 319 8.96 20.96 -50.56
CA PRO A 319 8.74 22.35 -50.15
C PRO A 319 9.44 23.34 -51.10
N GLY A 320 8.64 24.20 -51.74
CA GLY A 320 9.08 25.25 -52.68
C GLY A 320 9.28 26.63 -52.05
N LYS A 321 10.16 27.44 -52.65
CA LYS A 321 10.70 28.72 -52.13
C LYS A 321 9.82 29.94 -52.47
N LYS A 322 10.05 31.04 -51.75
CA LYS A 322 9.37 32.37 -51.83
C LYS A 322 9.23 32.99 -53.24
N ILE A 323 8.11 33.70 -53.45
CA ILE A 323 7.84 34.94 -54.25
C ILE A 323 6.39 35.40 -53.90
N GLY A 324 5.96 36.67 -53.94
CA GLY A 324 6.71 37.94 -54.03
C GLY A 324 5.91 39.14 -54.60
N LYS A 325 5.27 39.96 -53.74
CA LYS A 325 4.51 41.21 -54.01
C LYS A 325 3.26 41.14 -54.92
N LYS A 326 2.10 41.52 -54.38
CA LYS A 326 1.54 42.88 -54.56
C LYS A 326 0.62 43.21 -53.38
#